data_AF-A0A919XHC3-F1
#
_entry.id   AF-A0A919XHC3-F1
#
_cell.length_a   1.000
_cell.length_b   1.000
_cell.length_c   1.000
_cell.angle_alpha   90.00
_cell.angle_beta   90.00
_cell.angle_gamma   90.00
#
_symmetry.space_group_name_H-M   'P 1'
#
loop_
_entity.id
_entity.type
_entity.pdbx_description
1 polymer ?
#
loop_
_entity_poly.entity_id
_entity_poly.type
_entity_poly.pdbx_seq_one_letter_code
_entity_poly.pdbx_strand_id
1 'polypeptide(L)'
;MTTIIQKMNPETGLSELRCRLPKQMRQAVTDLIEADSGSEYFYKLLTDHAQIQLLLIEHNPQEHYTECHCFSTDMGDPGYAYESLPLFSIRMFAEMAGSLNLA
;
A
#
# COMPACT_ATOMS: atom_id res chain seq x y z
N MET A 1 16.96 2.30 5.39
CA MET A 1 15.56 1.89 5.14
C MET A 1 14.67 2.78 5.99
N THR A 2 13.91 3.67 5.35
CA THR A 2 12.95 4.53 6.06
C THR A 2 11.60 3.83 6.06
N THR A 3 10.92 3.84 7.21
CA THR A 3 9.58 3.26 7.35
C THR A 3 8.68 4.27 8.00
N ILE A 4 7.58 4.59 7.33
CA ILE A 4 6.50 5.43 7.87
C ILE A 4 5.26 4.55 7.91
N ILE A 5 4.55 4.50 9.04
CA ILE A 5 3.24 3.86 9.17
C ILE A 5 2.28 4.93 9.67
N GLN A 6 1.26 5.24 8.89
CA GLN A 6 0.34 6.31 9.25
C GLN A 6 -1.06 6.05 8.69
N LYS A 7 -2.09 6.41 9.47
CA LYS A 7 -3.44 6.63 8.92
C LYS A 7 -3.35 7.78 7.93
N MET A 8 -3.87 7.58 6.73
CA MET A 8 -3.88 8.62 5.72
C MET A 8 -4.83 9.73 6.14
N ASN A 9 -4.31 10.95 6.26
CA ASN A 9 -5.15 12.13 6.36
C ASN A 9 -5.69 12.45 4.95
N PRO A 10 -7.01 12.56 4.74
CA PRO A 10 -7.59 12.81 3.43
C PRO A 10 -7.10 14.11 2.76
N GLU A 11 -6.80 15.15 3.55
CA GLU A 11 -6.40 16.47 3.05
C GLU A 11 -4.91 16.54 2.68
N THR A 12 -4.06 15.77 3.36
CA THR A 12 -2.59 15.94 3.28
C THR A 12 -1.81 14.68 2.94
N GLY A 13 -2.34 13.50 3.28
CA GLY A 13 -1.64 12.22 3.11
C GLY A 13 -1.42 11.84 1.65
N LEU A 14 -2.39 12.10 0.77
CA LEU A 14 -2.25 11.86 -0.67
C LEU A 14 -1.18 12.77 -1.28
N SER A 15 -1.13 14.04 -0.87
CA SER A 15 -0.11 15.00 -1.32
C SER A 15 1.30 14.58 -0.91
N GLU A 16 1.45 14.11 0.34
CA GLU A 16 2.71 13.56 0.84
C GLU A 16 3.17 12.35 0.02
N LEU A 17 2.28 11.38 -0.21
CA LEU A 17 2.59 10.19 -1.01
C LEU A 17 2.98 10.57 -2.44
N ARG A 18 2.25 11.49 -3.07
CA ARG A 18 2.58 11.98 -4.42
C ARG A 18 3.98 12.59 -4.51
N CYS A 19 4.47 13.22 -3.44
CA CYS A 19 5.82 13.78 -3.42
C CYS A 19 6.91 12.71 -3.25
N ARG A 20 6.61 11.64 -2.53
CA ARG A 20 7.58 10.57 -2.22
C ARG A 20 7.60 9.43 -3.24
N LEU A 21 6.50 9.23 -3.98
CA LEU A 21 6.37 8.16 -4.95
C LEU A 21 7.00 8.52 -6.31
N PRO A 22 7.54 7.55 -7.04
CA PRO A 22 7.89 7.68 -8.46
C PRO A 22 6.69 8.04 -9.33
N LYS A 23 6.93 8.75 -10.43
CA LYS A 23 5.88 9.26 -11.32
C LYS A 23 4.92 8.15 -11.78
N GLN A 24 5.43 6.97 -12.06
CA GLN A 24 4.67 5.83 -12.55
C GLN A 24 3.65 5.29 -11.55
N MET A 25 3.93 5.36 -10.24
CA MET A 25 3.00 4.88 -9.20
C MET A 25 1.97 5.93 -8.79
N ARG A 26 2.29 7.23 -8.91
CA ARG A 26 1.48 8.33 -8.37
C ARG A 26 0.03 8.28 -8.84
N GLN A 27 -0.18 8.08 -10.14
CA GLN A 27 -1.52 8.11 -10.72
C GLN A 27 -2.35 6.94 -10.22
N ALA A 28 -1.83 5.71 -10.28
CA ALA A 28 -2.54 4.51 -9.84
C ALA A 28 -2.91 4.56 -8.35
N VAL A 29 -1.99 5.07 -7.50
CA VAL A 29 -2.27 5.26 -6.07
C VAL A 29 -3.34 6.33 -5.85
N THR A 30 -3.31 7.41 -6.64
CA THR A 30 -4.31 8.48 -6.56
C THR A 30 -5.68 7.97 -6.99
N ASP A 31 -5.75 7.27 -8.13
CA ASP A 31 -6.99 6.70 -8.66
C ASP A 31 -7.60 5.71 -7.66
N LEU A 32 -6.79 4.86 -7.02
CA LEU A 32 -7.25 3.94 -5.99
C LEU A 32 -7.90 4.68 -4.82
N ILE A 33 -7.21 5.68 -4.26
CA ILE A 33 -7.68 6.41 -3.07
C ILE A 33 -8.92 7.27 -3.39
N GLU A 34 -8.98 7.84 -4.59
CA GLU A 34 -10.10 8.68 -5.04
C GLU A 34 -11.31 7.86 -5.50
N ALA A 35 -11.14 6.58 -5.85
CA ALA A 35 -12.23 5.71 -6.29
C ALA A 35 -13.31 5.51 -5.22
N ASP A 36 -12.91 5.51 -3.94
CA ASP A 36 -13.84 5.39 -2.82
C ASP A 36 -13.50 6.33 -1.66
N SER A 37 -14.21 7.45 -1.62
CA SER A 37 -14.15 8.44 -0.54
C SER A 37 -14.74 7.98 0.79
N GLY A 38 -15.48 6.85 0.81
CA GLY A 38 -16.04 6.24 2.01
C GLY A 38 -15.04 5.35 2.77
N SER A 39 -13.93 5.00 2.12
CA SER A 39 -12.90 4.15 2.68
C SER A 39 -11.89 4.93 3.54
N GLU A 40 -11.42 4.27 4.59
CA GLU A 40 -10.28 4.72 5.37
C GLU A 40 -8.99 4.07 4.86
N TYR A 41 -7.98 4.88 4.60
CA TYR A 41 -6.69 4.40 4.12
C TYR A 41 -5.62 4.48 5.20
N PHE A 42 -4.78 3.45 5.29
CA PHE A 42 -3.57 3.42 6.11
C PHE A 42 -2.41 3.02 5.22
N TYR A 43 -1.26 3.63 5.38
CA TYR A 43 -0.14 3.34 4.49
C TYR A 43 1.15 3.05 5.25
N LYS A 44 1.97 2.21 4.63
CA LYS A 44 3.37 2.00 4.97
C LYS A 44 4.23 2.19 3.74
N LEU A 45 5.08 3.22 3.75
CA LEU A 45 6.05 3.46 2.68
C LEU A 45 7.43 2.97 3.11
N LEU A 46 8.00 2.10 2.30
CA LEU A 46 9.33 1.54 2.43
C LEU A 46 10.18 2.06 1.27
N THR A 47 11.28 2.71 1.61
CA THR A 47 12.25 3.18 0.63
C THR A 47 13.67 2.79 1.03
N ASP A 48 14.40 2.26 0.06
CA ASP A 48 15.85 2.12 0.10
C ASP A 48 16.49 2.64 -1.20
N HIS A 49 17.78 2.37 -1.39
CA HIS A 49 18.53 2.87 -2.54
C HIS A 49 18.19 2.17 -3.87
N ALA A 50 17.53 1.02 -3.83
CA ALA A 50 17.25 0.19 -5.00
C ALA A 50 15.75 0.02 -5.27
N GLN A 51 14.90 0.10 -4.24
CA GLN A 51 13.49 -0.22 -4.34
C GLN A 51 12.61 0.76 -3.55
N ILE A 52 11.41 0.97 -4.07
CA ILE A 52 10.31 1.64 -3.38
C ILE A 52 9.14 0.67 -3.30
N GLN A 53 8.58 0.51 -2.11
CA GLN A 53 7.37 -0.26 -1.88
C GLN A 53 6.38 0.56 -1.05
N LEU A 54 5.15 0.67 -1.53
CA LEU A 54 4.02 1.25 -0.82
C LEU A 54 3.02 0.14 -0.51
N LEU A 55 2.77 -0.05 0.78
CA LEU A 55 1.69 -0.89 1.28
C LEU A 55 0.54 0.03 1.71
N LEU A 56 -0.67 -0.25 1.26
CA LEU A 56 -1.89 0.49 1.57
C LEU A 56 -2.93 -0.49 2.11
N ILE A 57 -3.53 -0.17 3.24
CA ILE A 57 -4.74 -0.85 3.73
C ILE A 57 -5.90 0.07 3.40
N GLU A 58 -6.86 -0.44 2.64
CA GLU A 58 -8.16 0.16 2.39
C GLU A 58 -9.18 -0.52 3.30
N HIS A 59 -9.88 0.25 4.12
CA HIS A 59 -10.94 -0.24 4.99
C HIS A 59 -12.25 0.47 4.64
N ASN A 60 -13.18 -0.27 4.04
CA ASN A 60 -14.53 0.23 3.78
C ASN A 60 -15.51 -0.35 4.83
N PRO A 61 -15.98 0.46 5.80
CA PRO A 61 -16.92 -0.01 6.81
C PRO A 61 -18.34 -0.21 6.28
N GLN A 62 -18.71 0.42 5.15
CA GLN A 62 -20.04 0.34 4.56
C GLN A 62 -20.22 -0.95 3.75
N GLU A 63 -19.19 -1.34 3.00
CA GLU A 63 -19.17 -2.56 2.20
C GLU A 63 -18.55 -3.76 2.93
N HIS A 64 -18.12 -3.56 4.17
CA HIS A 64 -17.58 -4.57 5.07
C HIS A 64 -16.36 -5.34 4.54
N TYR A 65 -15.47 -4.65 3.80
CA TYR A 65 -14.21 -5.24 3.35
C TYR A 65 -12.99 -4.52 3.93
N THR A 66 -11.86 -5.22 3.87
CA THR A 66 -10.54 -4.63 4.14
C THR A 66 -9.56 -5.27 3.19
N GLU A 67 -8.96 -4.46 2.33
CA GLU A 67 -8.05 -4.88 1.29
C GLU A 67 -6.67 -4.29 1.56
N CYS A 68 -5.63 -5.03 1.17
CA CYS A 68 -4.25 -4.59 1.24
C CYS A 68 -3.70 -4.52 -0.18
N HIS A 69 -3.19 -3.36 -0.55
CA HIS A 69 -2.61 -3.06 -1.84
C HIS A 69 -1.10 -2.89 -1.68
N CYS A 70 -0.34 -3.56 -2.52
CA CYS A 70 1.10 -3.47 -2.59
C CYS A 70 1.49 -2.91 -3.95
N PHE A 71 2.15 -1.75 -3.95
CA PHE A 71 2.80 -1.20 -5.12
C PHE A 71 4.30 -1.28 -4.91
N SER A 72 5.06 -1.79 -5.88
CA SER A 72 6.52 -1.82 -5.81
C SER A 72 7.18 -1.48 -7.13
N THR A 73 8.35 -0.87 -7.07
CA THR A 73 9.17 -0.57 -8.24
C THR A 73 10.63 -0.54 -7.85
N ASP A 74 11.48 -0.99 -8.77
CA ASP A 74 12.91 -0.76 -8.66
C ASP A 74 13.25 0.65 -9.15
N MET A 75 14.27 1.26 -8.55
CA MET A 75 14.71 2.61 -8.86
C MET A 75 15.34 2.64 -10.26
N GLY A 76 14.68 3.35 -11.19
CA GLY A 76 15.10 3.46 -12.58
C GLY A 76 14.34 2.55 -13.55
N ASP A 77 13.50 1.65 -13.03
CA ASP A 77 12.51 0.93 -13.85
C ASP A 77 11.35 1.88 -14.20
N PRO A 78 10.92 1.98 -15.47
CA PRO A 78 9.73 2.75 -15.85
C PRO A 78 8.41 2.14 -15.37
N GLY A 79 8.39 0.85 -15.02
CA GLY A 79 7.21 0.12 -14.55
C GLY A 79 7.01 0.15 -13.04
N TYR A 80 5.92 -0.46 -12.60
CA TYR A 80 5.71 -0.84 -11.20
C TYR A 80 4.89 -2.15 -11.18
N ALA A 81 5.10 -2.98 -10.16
CA ALA A 81 4.25 -4.11 -9.86
C ALA A 81 3.13 -3.68 -8.91
N TYR A 82 1.95 -4.26 -9.11
CA TYR A 82 0.77 -4.04 -8.27
C TYR A 82 0.09 -5.36 -7.98
N GLU A 83 -0.16 -5.58 -6.69
CA GLU A 83 -0.90 -6.73 -6.19
C GLU A 83 -1.85 -6.26 -5.08
N SER A 84 -3.02 -6.87 -5.00
CA SER A 84 -3.93 -6.65 -3.87
C SER A 84 -4.54 -7.94 -3.38
N LEU A 85 -4.74 -8.02 -2.06
CA LEU A 85 -5.34 -9.18 -1.39
C LEU A 85 -6.19 -8.72 -0.21
N PRO A 86 -7.33 -9.38 0.05
CA PRO A 86 -8.07 -9.18 1.29
C PRO A 86 -7.16 -9.39 2.50
N LEU A 87 -7.30 -8.53 3.52
CA LEU A 87 -6.46 -8.60 4.72
C LEU A 87 -6.55 -9.96 5.42
N PHE A 88 -7.72 -10.60 5.37
CA PHE A 88 -7.93 -11.95 5.87
C PHE A 88 -7.00 -12.98 5.19
N SER A 89 -6.88 -12.93 3.86
CA SER A 89 -6.00 -13.82 3.09
C SER A 89 -4.54 -13.64 3.46
N ILE A 90 -4.11 -12.39 3.68
CA ILE A 90 -2.73 -12.08 4.12
C ILE A 90 -2.46 -12.65 5.51
N ARG A 91 -3.41 -12.52 6.45
CA ARG A 91 -3.28 -13.09 7.79
C ARG A 91 -3.16 -14.61 7.73
N MET A 92 -4.04 -15.26 6.97
CA MET A 92 -3.99 -16.72 6.78
C MET A 92 -2.65 -17.16 6.20
N PHE A 93 -2.09 -16.44 5.23
CA PHE A 93 -0.77 -16.75 4.67
C PHE A 93 0.36 -16.55 5.70
N ALA A 94 0.31 -15.47 6.47
CA ALA A 94 1.30 -15.20 7.52
C ALA A 94 1.27 -16.26 8.63
N GLU A 95 0.07 -16.69 9.06
CA GLU A 95 -0.12 -17.77 10.02
C GLU A 95 0.43 -19.10 9.49
N MET A 96 0.15 -19.42 8.23
CA MET A 96 0.68 -20.61 7.57
C MET A 96 2.23 -20.55 7.52
N ALA A 97 2.83 -19.46 7.08
CA ALA A 97 4.28 -19.29 7.04
C ALA A 97 4.92 -19.40 8.43
N GLY A 98 4.27 -18.84 9.46
CA GLY A 98 4.68 -18.97 10.85
C GLY A 98 4.67 -20.41 11.35
N SER A 99 3.62 -21.19 11.01
CA SER A 99 3.53 -22.61 11.37
C SER A 99 4.64 -23.49 10.74
N LEU A 100 5.22 -23.01 9.63
CA LEU A 100 6.31 -23.65 8.91
C LEU A 100 7.70 -23.13 9.33
N ASN A 101 7.79 -22.17 10.26
CA ASN A 101 9.02 -21.46 10.64
C ASN A 101 9.72 -20.76 9.47
N LEU A 102 8.95 -20.12 8.59
CA LEU A 102 9.44 -19.38 7.41
C LEU A 102 9.37 -17.85 7.56
N ALA A 103 8.94 -17.35 8.72
CA ALA A 103 8.70 -15.94 9.01
C ALA A 103 9.61 -15.42 10.13
#